data_AF-A0A957GHE6-F1
#
_entry.id   AF-A0A957GHE6-F1
#
_cell.length_a   1.000
_cell.length_b   1.000
_cell.length_c   1.000
_cell.angle_alpha   90.00
_cell.angle_beta   90.00
_cell.angle_gamma   90.00
#
_symmetry.space_group_name_H-M   'P 1'
#
loop_
_entity.id
_entity.type
_entity.pdbx_description
1 polymer ?
#
loop_
_entity_poly.entity_id
_entity_poly.type
_entity_poly.pdbx_seq_one_letter_code
_entity_poly.pdbx_strand_id
1 'polypeptide(L)' 'PVQAPFAGVVRGLIAPGTMVPAGLKIGDVDARADREACFTISDKALAVGGGVLEAVLHHGFARPEQGRV' A
#
# COMPACT_ATOMS: atom_id res chain seq x y z
N PRO A 1 9.41 26.77 1.06
CA PRO A 1 8.53 25.70 1.61
C PRO A 1 7.75 25.05 0.46
N VAL A 2 7.45 23.75 0.54
CA VAL A 2 6.58 23.06 -0.43
C VAL A 2 5.15 23.08 0.12
N GLN A 3 4.18 23.50 -0.69
CA GLN A 3 2.77 23.56 -0.30
C GLN A 3 1.99 22.47 -1.04
N ALA A 4 1.12 21.78 -0.32
CA ALA A 4 0.18 20.86 -0.95
C ALA A 4 -0.86 21.66 -1.77
N PRO A 5 -1.29 21.17 -2.93
CA PRO A 5 -2.25 21.87 -3.78
C PRO A 5 -3.70 21.80 -3.26
N PHE A 6 -3.94 21.03 -2.19
CA PHE A 6 -5.26 20.87 -1.56
C PHE A 6 -5.11 20.55 -0.07
N ALA A 7 -6.19 20.75 0.70
CA ALA A 7 -6.28 20.38 2.10
C ALA A 7 -6.58 18.88 2.27
N GLY A 8 -6.12 18.29 3.37
CA GLY A 8 -6.36 16.89 3.68
C GLY A 8 -5.49 16.38 4.82
N VAL A 9 -5.43 15.06 4.97
CA VAL A 9 -4.61 14.38 5.99
C VAL A 9 -3.35 13.83 5.36
N VAL A 10 -2.19 14.14 5.94
CA VAL A 10 -0.91 13.59 5.50
C VAL A 10 -0.82 12.11 5.89
N ARG A 11 -0.64 11.23 4.90
CA ARG A 11 -0.54 9.78 5.09
C ARG A 11 0.87 9.23 4.99
N GLY A 12 1.75 9.95 4.28
CA GLY A 12 3.13 9.57 4.10
C GLY A 12 3.98 10.78 3.79
N LEU A 13 5.19 10.80 4.34
CA LEU A 13 6.20 11.83 4.10
C LEU A 13 7.55 11.17 3.93
N ILE A 14 8.39 11.82 3.12
CA ILE A 14 9.80 11.49 3.07
C ILE A 14 10.49 11.78 4.42
N ALA A 15 11.58 11.06 4.70
CA ALA A 15 12.35 11.26 5.92
C ALA A 15 12.97 12.67 6.00
N PRO A 16 13.00 13.30 7.19
CA PRO A 16 13.66 14.59 7.39
C PRO A 16 15.14 14.58 6.96
N GLY A 17 15.63 15.69 6.41
CA GLY A 17 17.03 15.83 5.99
C GLY A 17 17.38 15.16 4.66
N THR A 18 16.41 14.54 3.97
CA THR A 18 16.64 13.91 2.67
C THR A 18 16.81 14.97 1.58
N MET A 19 17.91 14.91 0.83
CA MET A 19 18.12 15.71 -0.38
C MET A 19 17.29 15.16 -1.53
N VAL A 20 16.50 16.01 -2.18
CA VAL A 20 15.57 15.60 -3.25
C VAL A 20 15.70 16.50 -4.48
N PRO A 21 15.61 15.97 -5.71
CA PRO A 21 15.47 16.78 -6.91
C PRO A 21 14.08 17.42 -7.00
N ALA A 22 13.97 18.51 -7.75
CA ALA A 22 12.67 19.12 -8.05
C ALA A 22 11.77 18.13 -8.80
N GLY A 23 10.48 18.10 -8.45
CA GLY A 23 9.49 17.21 -9.03
C GLY A 23 9.41 15.82 -8.39
N LEU A 24 10.28 15.49 -7.43
CA LEU A 24 10.15 14.24 -6.68
C LEU A 24 8.88 14.27 -5.80
N LYS A 25 8.14 13.15 -5.77
CA LYS A 25 7.05 12.95 -4.80
C LYS A 25 7.64 12.81 -3.39
N ILE A 26 7.44 13.83 -2.55
CA ILE A 26 7.93 13.88 -1.16
C ILE A 26 6.88 13.54 -0.09
N GLY A 27 5.63 13.32 -0.50
CA GLY A 27 4.56 13.03 0.42
C GLY A 27 3.25 12.65 -0.26
N ASP A 28 2.29 12.26 0.56
CA ASP A 28 0.95 11.85 0.15
C ASP A 28 -0.10 12.44 1.10
N VAL A 29 -1.15 13.04 0.52
CA VAL A 29 -2.23 13.73 1.25
C VAL A 29 -3.56 13.14 0.81
N ASP A 30 -4.36 12.67 1.77
CA ASP A 30 -5.72 12.17 1.54
C ASP A 30 -6.71 13.33 1.62
N ALA A 31 -7.30 13.68 0.48
CA ALA A 31 -8.25 14.78 0.35
C ALA A 31 -9.57 14.56 1.08
N ARG A 32 -9.88 13.32 1.51
CA ARG A 32 -11.08 13.03 2.31
C ARG A 32 -11.08 13.72 3.67
N ALA A 33 -9.89 14.08 4.16
CA ALA A 33 -9.68 14.65 5.49
C ALA A 33 -10.22 13.81 6.66
N ASP A 34 -10.51 12.52 6.41
CA ASP A 34 -10.91 11.56 7.42
C ASP A 34 -9.68 10.84 7.98
N ARG A 35 -9.43 11.05 9.28
CA ARG A 35 -8.30 10.45 9.98
C ARG A 35 -8.47 8.94 10.17
N GLU A 36 -9.70 8.45 10.34
CA GLU A 36 -9.96 7.04 10.61
C GLU A 36 -9.59 6.16 9.40
N ALA A 37 -9.71 6.71 8.18
CA ALA A 37 -9.25 6.08 6.95
C ALA A 37 -7.72 5.83 6.90
N CYS A 38 -6.93 6.46 7.77
CA CYS A 38 -5.50 6.18 7.89
C CYS A 38 -5.22 4.86 8.62
N PHE A 39 -6.15 4.42 9.48
CA PHE A 39 -6.02 3.23 10.33
C PHE A 39 -6.87 2.04 9.82
N THR A 40 -7.56 2.23 8.70
CA THR A 40 -8.37 1.20 8.06
C THR A 40 -7.67 0.67 6.80
N ILE A 41 -7.74 -0.65 6.58
CA ILE A 41 -7.21 -1.27 5.35
C ILE A 41 -8.16 -0.92 4.20
N SER A 42 -7.62 -0.38 3.11
CA SER A 42 -8.44 -0.06 1.93
C SER A 42 -8.98 -1.32 1.25
N ASP A 43 -10.14 -1.21 0.61
CA ASP A 43 -10.73 -2.29 -0.20
C ASP A 43 -9.76 -2.84 -1.25
N LYS A 44 -8.95 -1.97 -1.86
CA LYS A 44 -7.90 -2.37 -2.82
C LYS A 44 -6.88 -3.31 -2.20
N ALA A 45 -6.42 -3.00 -0.99
CA ALA A 45 -5.45 -3.82 -0.27
C ALA A 45 -6.08 -5.14 0.20
N LEU A 46 -7.34 -5.11 0.66
CA LEU A 46 -8.10 -6.30 1.03
C LEU A 46 -8.30 -7.23 -0.18
N ALA A 47 -8.67 -6.70 -1.34
CA ALA A 47 -8.86 -7.48 -2.57
C ALA A 47 -7.57 -8.17 -3.00
N VAL A 48 -6.42 -7.47 -2.98
CA VAL A 48 -5.12 -8.07 -3.29
C VAL A 48 -4.75 -9.16 -2.28
N GLY A 49 -4.89 -8.89 -0.99
CA GLY A 49 -4.61 -9.87 0.07
C GLY A 49 -5.51 -11.10 -0.02
N GLY A 50 -6.80 -10.90 -0.31
CA GLY A 50 -7.78 -11.97 -0.53
C GLY A 50 -7.40 -12.85 -1.72
N GLY A 51 -7.08 -12.26 -2.88
CA GLY A 51 -6.66 -13.04 -4.05
C GLY A 51 -5.38 -13.84 -3.82
N VAL A 52 -4.40 -13.30 -3.08
CA VAL A 52 -3.20 -14.05 -2.68
C VAL A 52 -3.56 -15.21 -1.75
N LEU A 53 -4.41 -14.98 -0.75
CA LEU A 53 -4.86 -16.01 0.18
C LEU A 53 -5.57 -17.15 -0.56
N GLU A 54 -6.48 -16.81 -1.48
CA GLU A 54 -7.17 -17.79 -2.33
C GLU A 54 -6.17 -18.62 -3.15
N ALA A 55 -5.21 -17.97 -3.81
CA ALA A 55 -4.20 -18.69 -4.60
C ALA A 55 -3.38 -19.66 -3.75
N VAL A 56 -2.99 -19.28 -2.53
CA VAL A 56 -2.25 -20.16 -1.61
C VAL A 56 -3.12 -21.33 -1.15
N LEU A 57 -4.39 -21.12 -0.85
CA LEU A 57 -5.28 -22.19 -0.38
C LEU A 57 -5.67 -23.17 -1.50
N HIS A 58 -5.81 -22.69 -2.73
CA HIS A 58 -6.27 -23.50 -3.87
C HIS A 58 -5.14 -24.06 -4.75
N HIS A 59 -3.97 -23.42 -4.74
CA HIS A 59 -2.81 -23.81 -5.56
C HIS A 59 -1.52 -23.98 -4.73
N GLY A 60 -1.65 -24.03 -3.41
CA GLY A 60 -0.55 -24.10 -2.44
C GLY A 60 0.56 -25.04 -2.90
N PHE A 61 1.75 -24.45 -3.05
CA PHE A 61 3.02 -25.01 -3.52
C PHE A 61 2.89 -26.41 -4.10
N ALA A 62 2.84 -26.52 -5.43
CA ALA A 62 2.98 -27.79 -6.13
C ALA A 62 4.09 -28.60 -5.45
N ARG A 63 3.69 -29.64 -4.70
CA ARG A 63 4.65 -30.57 -4.11
C ARG A 63 5.46 -31.13 -5.29
N PRO A 64 6.80 -31.05 -5.28
CA PRO A 64 7.56 -31.81 -6.25
C PRO A 64 7.15 -33.27 -6.08
N GLU A 65 6.78 -33.87 -7.20
CA GLU A 65 5.98 -35.09 -7.37
C GLU A 65 6.04 -36.09 -6.21
N GLN A 66 4.89 -36.29 -5.55
CA GLN A 66 4.69 -37.52 -4.78
C GLN A 66 4.53 -38.63 -5.82
N GLY A 67 5.58 -39.45 -5.98
CA GLY A 67 5.62 -40.58 -6.90
C GLY A 67 4.34 -41.41 -6.81
N ARG A 68 3.70 -41.59 -7.97
CA ARG A 68 2.63 -42.57 -8.15
C ARG A 68 3.26 -43.95 -7.95
N VAL A 69 2.85 -44.64 -6.89
CA VAL A 69 2.92 -46.10 -6.80
C VAL A 69 1.79 -46.72 -7.62
#